data_AF-A0A7C1BB15-F1
#
_entry.id   AF-A0A7C1BB15-F1
#
_cell.length_a   1.000
_cell.length_b   1.000
_cell.length_c   1.000
_cell.angle_alpha   90.00
_cell.angle_beta   90.00
_cell.angle_gamma   90.00
#
_symmetry.space_group_name_H-M   'P 1'
#
loop_
_entity.id
_entity.type
_entity.pdbx_description
1 polymer ?
#
loop_
_entity_poly.entity_id
_entity_poly.type
_entity_poly.pdbx_seq_one_letter_code
_entity_poly.pdbx_strand_id
1 'polypeptide(L)'
;MLLKGDRLVHIRVILLEPIYGGNIGAVARVMMNFGFRDLVLVNPPPIDDEARAFASNAIALLESARICERLEDATLDSNLLVGTTSKAGLTENRHVRMPVFSPK
;
A
#
# COMPACT_ATOMS: atom_id res chain seq x y z
N MET A 1 21.55 15.15 -15.96
CA MET A 1 21.18 16.26 -15.06
C MET A 1 20.22 15.69 -14.02
N LEU A 2 20.78 15.16 -12.93
CA LEU A 2 20.04 14.66 -11.76
C LEU A 2 20.12 15.74 -10.70
N LEU A 3 18.99 16.18 -10.17
CA LEU A 3 18.97 17.18 -9.10
C LEU A 3 19.66 16.57 -7.87
N LYS A 4 20.73 17.24 -7.45
CA LYS A 4 21.53 16.91 -6.28
C LYS A 4 20.69 17.28 -5.04
N GLY A 5 19.90 16.34 -4.52
CA GLY A 5 19.10 16.59 -3.31
C GLY A 5 17.82 15.78 -3.12
N ASP A 6 17.38 14.96 -4.08
CA ASP A 6 16.15 14.19 -3.92
C ASP A 6 16.35 13.08 -2.88
N ARG A 7 15.94 13.35 -1.63
CA ARG A 7 15.62 12.27 -0.69
C ARG A 7 14.51 11.45 -1.34
N LEU A 8 14.87 10.30 -1.90
CA LEU A 8 13.89 9.34 -2.41
C LEU A 8 12.93 9.01 -1.28
N VAL A 9 11.68 9.45 -1.39
CA VAL A 9 10.63 9.05 -0.46
C VAL A 9 10.30 7.60 -0.78
N HIS A 10 10.68 6.70 0.11
CA HIS A 10 10.34 5.29 -0.02
C HIS A 10 8.90 5.06 0.43
N ILE A 11 8.04 4.62 -0.49
CA ILE A 11 6.63 4.37 -0.23
C ILE A 11 6.39 2.86 -0.18
N ARG A 12 5.97 2.40 1.00
CA ARG A 12 5.47 1.05 1.25
C ARG A 12 3.95 1.07 1.22
N VAL A 13 3.34 0.20 0.43
CA VAL A 13 1.89 -0.02 0.42
C VAL A 13 1.60 -1.26 1.25
N ILE A 14 0.77 -1.10 2.28
CA ILE A 14 0.39 -2.18 3.20
C ILE A 14 -1.10 -2.47 3.00
N LEU A 15 -1.44 -3.71 2.64
CA LEU A 15 -2.82 -4.19 2.66
C LEU A 15 -3.05 -5.01 3.94
N LEU A 16 -3.92 -4.49 4.81
CA LEU A 16 -4.27 -5.14 6.07
C LEU A 16 -5.53 -5.99 5.90
N GLU A 17 -5.40 -7.29 6.14
CA GLU A 17 -6.48 -8.29 6.07
C GLU A 17 -7.33 -8.17 4.78
N PRO A 18 -6.71 -8.10 3.58
CA PRO A 18 -7.49 -8.08 2.35
C PRO A 18 -8.33 -9.36 2.25
N ILE A 19 -9.56 -9.27 1.73
CA ILE A 19 -10.47 -10.45 1.66
C ILE A 19 -10.39 -11.14 0.30
N TYR A 20 -10.25 -10.38 -0.78
CA TYR A 20 -10.34 -10.88 -2.15
C TYR A 20 -8.99 -10.81 -2.87
N GLY A 21 -8.57 -11.91 -3.50
CA GLY A 21 -7.31 -12.00 -4.25
C GLY A 21 -7.24 -10.98 -5.38
N GLY A 22 -8.34 -10.80 -6.12
CA GLY A 22 -8.42 -9.80 -7.20
C GLY A 22 -8.06 -8.37 -6.76
N ASN A 23 -8.41 -7.97 -5.52
CA ASN A 23 -8.04 -6.65 -5.00
C ASN A 23 -6.52 -6.51 -4.78
N ILE A 24 -5.87 -7.59 -4.32
CA ILE A 24 -4.41 -7.62 -4.14
C ILE A 24 -3.72 -7.45 -5.51
N GLY A 25 -4.19 -8.19 -6.51
CA GLY A 25 -3.70 -8.07 -7.88
C GLY A 25 -3.89 -6.67 -8.47
N ALA A 26 -5.09 -6.10 -8.31
CA ALA A 26 -5.39 -4.75 -8.79
C ALA A 26 -4.48 -3.68 -8.14
N VAL A 27 -4.21 -3.80 -6.83
CA VAL A 27 -3.28 -2.91 -6.12
C VAL A 27 -1.86 -3.07 -6.67
N ALA A 28 -1.37 -4.30 -6.85
CA ALA A 28 -0.05 -4.55 -7.43
C ALA A 28 0.07 -3.89 -8.83
N ARG A 29 -0.96 -4.00 -9.66
CA ARG A 29 -1.02 -3.36 -10.98
C ARG A 29 -0.92 -1.83 -10.90
N VAL A 30 -1.70 -1.21 -10.00
CA VAL A 30 -1.66 0.24 -9.77
C VAL A 30 -0.27 0.67 -9.29
N MET A 31 0.29 -0.03 -8.30
CA MET A 31 1.64 0.25 -7.80
C MET A 31 2.68 0.20 -8.91
N MET A 32 2.62 -0.82 -9.77
CA MET A 32 3.56 -0.96 -10.87
C MET A 32 3.50 0.26 -11.82
N ASN A 33 2.29 0.66 -12.21
CA ASN A 33 2.03 1.80 -13.10
C ASN A 33 2.58 3.13 -12.55
N PHE A 34 2.55 3.34 -11.24
CA PHE A 34 3.04 4.55 -10.59
C PHE A 34 4.49 4.46 -10.09
N GLY A 35 5.19 3.35 -10.38
CA GLY A 35 6.60 3.19 -9.99
C GLY A 35 6.84 2.70 -8.56
N PHE A 36 5.80 2.30 -7.82
CA PHE A 36 5.94 1.73 -6.47
C PHE A 36 6.28 0.24 -6.52
N ARG A 37 7.10 -0.23 -5.58
CA ARG A 37 7.67 -1.59 -5.59
C ARG A 37 7.70 -2.30 -4.23
N ASP A 38 7.40 -1.61 -3.12
CA ASP A 38 7.31 -2.23 -1.79
C ASP A 38 5.85 -2.50 -1.42
N LEU A 39 5.40 -3.73 -1.68
CA LEU A 39 4.07 -4.23 -1.33
C LEU A 39 4.20 -5.18 -0.12
N VAL A 40 3.42 -4.91 0.92
CA VAL A 40 3.32 -5.76 2.10
C VAL A 40 1.87 -6.17 2.33
N LEU A 41 1.65 -7.45 2.61
CA LEU A 41 0.35 -8.02 2.89
C LEU A 41 0.34 -8.51 4.33
N VAL A 42 -0.61 -8.03 5.14
CA VAL A 42 -0.81 -8.48 6.51
C VAL A 42 -2.01 -9.42 6.52
N ASN A 43 -1.79 -10.67 6.92
CA ASN A 43 -2.82 -11.71 6.98
C ASN A 43 -3.72 -11.79 5.72
N PRO A 44 -3.14 -11.93 4.50
CA PRO A 44 -3.93 -12.05 3.28
C PRO A 44 -4.50 -13.46 3.07
N PRO A 45 -5.50 -13.63 2.19
CA PRO A 45 -5.84 -14.92 1.62
C PRO A 45 -4.67 -15.45 0.77
N PRO A 46 -4.70 -16.74 0.39
CA PRO A 46 -3.77 -17.27 -0.59
C PRO A 46 -3.73 -16.44 -1.87
N ILE A 47 -2.53 -16.28 -2.45
CA ILE A 47 -2.37 -15.64 -3.76
C ILE A 47 -2.77 -16.65 -4.84
N ASP A 48 -4.03 -16.52 -5.26
CA ASP A 48 -4.71 -17.39 -6.21
C ASP A 48 -4.61 -16.88 -7.66
N ASP A 49 -5.28 -17.58 -8.58
CA ASP A 49 -5.31 -17.23 -9.99
C ASP A 49 -6.05 -15.91 -10.25
N GLU A 50 -7.01 -15.54 -9.40
CA GLU A 50 -7.69 -14.24 -9.50
C GLU A 50 -6.71 -13.10 -9.22
N ALA A 51 -5.91 -13.20 -8.15
CA ALA A 51 -4.87 -12.23 -7.84
C ALA A 51 -3.87 -12.09 -9.00
N ARG A 52 -3.42 -13.20 -9.59
CA ARG A 52 -2.50 -13.18 -10.75
C ARG A 52 -3.14 -12.56 -11.99
N ALA A 53 -4.39 -12.91 -12.28
CA ALA A 53 -5.13 -12.36 -13.42
C ALA A 53 -5.28 -10.83 -13.31
N PHE A 54 -5.56 -10.32 -12.10
CA PHE A 54 -5.77 -8.89 -11.88
C PHE A 54 -4.45 -8.10 -11.82
N ALA A 55 -3.35 -8.73 -11.40
CA ALA A 55 -2.02 -8.14 -11.41
C ALA A 55 -1.51 -7.84 -12.83
N SER A 56 -1.91 -8.62 -13.84
CA SER A 56 -1.47 -8.43 -15.23
C SER A 56 0.06 -8.41 -15.32
N ASN A 57 0.69 -7.33 -15.77
CA ASN A 57 2.15 -7.21 -15.86
C ASN A 57 2.86 -7.09 -14.49
N ALA A 58 2.10 -6.93 -13.40
CA ALA A 58 2.63 -6.77 -12.04
C ALA A 58 2.78 -8.08 -11.26
N ILE A 59 2.73 -9.24 -11.92
CA ILE A 59 2.88 -10.56 -11.27
C ILE A 59 4.18 -10.63 -10.45
N ALA A 60 5.30 -10.14 -10.97
CA ALA A 60 6.57 -10.14 -10.23
C ALA A 60 6.50 -9.30 -8.93
N LEU A 61 5.76 -8.20 -8.91
CA LEU A 61 5.54 -7.40 -7.69
C LEU A 61 4.61 -8.14 -6.72
N LEU A 62 3.55 -8.77 -7.24
CA LEU A 62 2.63 -9.56 -6.43
C LEU A 62 3.35 -10.75 -5.75
N GLU A 63 4.20 -11.47 -6.48
CA GLU A 63 4.92 -12.65 -6.00
C GLU A 63 6.08 -12.30 -5.06
N SER A 64 6.65 -11.10 -5.19
CA SER A 64 7.68 -10.59 -4.28
C SER A 64 7.11 -9.85 -3.07
N ALA A 65 5.78 -9.73 -2.95
CA ALA A 65 5.14 -9.08 -1.83
C ALA A 65 5.51 -9.76 -0.51
N ARG A 66 5.94 -8.97 0.47
CA ARG A 66 6.24 -9.49 1.81
C ARG A 66 4.93 -9.81 2.52
N ILE A 67 4.80 -11.03 3.05
CA ILE A 67 3.65 -11.45 3.84
C ILE A 67 4.03 -11.46 5.33
N CYS A 68 3.18 -10.91 6.18
CA CYS A 68 3.35 -10.90 7.62
C CYS A 68 2.02 -11.16 8.34
N GLU A 69 2.08 -11.57 9.61
CA GLU A 69 0.88 -11.89 10.39
C GLU A 69 0.30 -10.66 11.09
N ARG A 70 1.15 -9.66 11.38
CA ARG A 70 0.80 -8.52 12.22
C ARG A 70 1.13 -7.19 11.55
N LEU A 71 0.32 -6.18 11.86
CA LEU A 71 0.53 -4.82 11.34
C LEU A 71 1.83 -4.21 11.85
N GLU A 72 2.26 -4.55 13.07
CA GLU A 72 3.53 -4.06 13.61
C GLU A 72 4.71 -4.43 12.71
N ASP A 73 4.78 -5.68 12.25
CA ASP A 73 5.85 -6.17 11.37
C ASP A 73 5.86 -5.48 10.00
N ALA A 74 4.68 -5.12 9.49
CA ALA A 74 4.55 -4.39 8.23
C ALA A 74 5.03 -2.93 8.34
N THR A 75 4.91 -2.34 9.52
CA THR A 75 5.19 -0.92 9.76
C THR A 75 6.58 -0.65 10.32
N LEU A 76 7.33 -1.69 10.71
CA LEU A 76 8.72 -1.58 11.12
C LEU A 76 9.53 -0.73 10.13
N ASP A 77 10.38 0.12 10.70
CA ASP A 77 11.29 1.05 10.01
C ASP A 77 10.62 2.18 9.22
N SER A 78 9.30 2.35 9.33
CA SER A 78 8.58 3.47 8.70
C SER A 78 8.71 4.75 9.52
N ASN A 79 9.19 5.84 8.92
CA ASN A 79 9.31 7.13 9.61
C ASN A 79 7.98 7.89 9.69
N LEU A 80 7.01 7.56 8.83
CA LEU A 80 5.69 8.17 8.75
C LEU A 80 4.66 7.08 8.40
N LEU A 81 3.56 7.03 9.14
CA LEU A 81 2.44 6.13 8.86
C LEU A 81 1.21 6.92 8.42
N VAL A 82 0.61 6.50 7.31
CA VAL A 82 -0.60 7.10 6.75
C VAL A 82 -1.66 6.01 6.63
N GLY A 83 -2.75 6.15 7.40
CA GLY A 83 -3.91 5.25 7.32
C GLY A 83 -5.02 5.84 6.46
N THR A 84 -5.52 5.07 5.50
CA THR A 84 -6.66 5.48 4.64
C THR A 84 -7.98 5.00 5.24
N THR A 85 -8.99 5.86 5.25
CA THR A 85 -10.35 5.51 5.72
C THR A 85 -11.40 6.20 4.86
N SER A 86 -12.52 5.51 4.58
CA SER A 86 -13.67 6.10 3.90
C SER A 86 -14.52 6.98 4.82
N LYS A 87 -14.32 6.89 6.15
CA LYS A 87 -15.05 7.69 7.13
C LYS A 87 -14.30 8.98 7.45
N ALA A 88 -14.98 10.10 7.27
CA ALA A 88 -14.51 11.38 7.79
C ALA A 88 -14.26 11.28 9.31
N GLY A 89 -13.22 11.96 9.77
CA GLY A 89 -12.92 11.99 11.20
C GLY A 89 -13.96 12.85 11.90
N LEU A 90 -14.63 12.31 12.92
CA LEU A 90 -15.58 13.07 13.74
C LEU A 90 -14.87 13.94 14.80
N THR A 91 -13.54 13.83 14.92
CA THR A 91 -12.74 14.47 15.97
C THR A 91 -11.59 15.23 15.34
N GLU A 92 -11.54 16.53 15.60
CA GLU A 92 -10.57 17.45 14.99
C GLU A 92 -9.14 17.28 15.53
N ASN A 93 -8.99 16.72 16.75
CA ASN A 93 -7.73 16.83 17.51
C ASN A 93 -7.06 15.50 17.91
N ARG A 94 -7.57 14.33 17.49
CA ARG A 94 -7.01 13.03 17.91
C ARG A 94 -5.99 12.45 16.94
N HIS A 95 -6.08 12.84 15.67
CA HIS A 95 -5.16 12.41 14.61
C HIS A 95 -4.88 13.63 13.74
N VAL A 96 -3.62 13.86 13.37
CA VAL A 96 -3.29 14.89 12.38
C VAL A 96 -3.88 14.45 11.04
N ARG A 97 -5.08 14.95 10.74
CA ARG A 97 -5.77 14.80 9.46
C ARG A 97 -5.79 16.17 8.79
N MET A 98 -4.65 16.59 8.24
CA MET A 98 -4.62 17.78 7.38
C MET A 98 -4.78 17.33 5.93
N PRO A 99 -5.99 17.33 5.36
CA PRO A 99 -6.11 17.27 3.92
C PRO A 99 -5.47 18.53 3.36
N VAL A 100 -4.37 18.39 2.61
CA VAL A 100 -3.76 19.52 1.89
C VAL A 100 -4.75 20.09 0.86
N PHE A 101 -5.65 19.24 0.36
CA PHE A 101 -6.81 19.61 -0.44
C PHE A 101 -8.00 18.73 -0.07
N SER A 102 -9.15 19.35 0.16
CA SER A 102 -10.45 18.67 0.15
C SER A 102 -10.95 18.64 -1.30
N PRO A 103 -11.24 17.45 -1.88
CA PRO A 103 -11.90 17.39 -3.18
C PRO A 103 -13.24 18.14 -3.13
N LYS A 104 -13.51 18.95 -4.16
CA LYS A 104 -14.83 19.54 -4.40
C LYS A 104 -15.71 18.57 -5.16
#